data_AF-A0A948SGQ7-F1
#
_entry.id   AF-A0A948SGQ7-F1
#
_cell.length_a   1.000
_cell.length_b   1.000
_cell.length_c   1.000
_cell.angle_alpha   90.00
_cell.angle_beta   90.00
_cell.angle_gamma   90.00
#
_symmetry.space_group_name_H-M   'P 1'
#
loop_
_entity.id
_entity.type
_entity.pdbx_description
1 polymer ?
#
loop_
_entity_poly.entity_id
_entity_poly.type
_entity_poly.pdbx_seq_one_letter_code
_entity_poly.pdbx_strand_id
1 'polypeptide(L)' 'EKEGIVERRQYPELPPRVEYALTDKGRDLLPLVEEMRCFGDRWLADGASAAVPA' A
#
# COMPACT_ATOMS: atom_id res chain seq x y z
N GLU A 1 -10.09 -4.01 -3.38
CA GLU A 1 -11.53 -4.36 -3.33
C GLU A 1 -11.82 -5.80 -3.74
N LYS A 2 -11.65 -6.19 -5.01
CA LYS A 2 -12.05 -7.52 -5.52
C LYS A 2 -11.45 -8.70 -4.75
N GLU A 3 -10.18 -8.59 -4.34
CA GLU A 3 -9.47 -9.63 -3.59
C GLU A 3 -9.60 -9.51 -2.06
N GLY A 4 -10.40 -8.55 -1.57
CA GLY A 4 -10.63 -8.32 -0.14
C GLY A 4 -9.45 -7.71 0.62
N ILE A 5 -8.46 -7.12 -0.06
CA ILE A 5 -7.26 -6.50 0.53
C ILE A 5 -7.47 -5.02 0.88
N VAL A 6 -8.32 -4.34 0.11
CA VAL A 6 -8.61 -2.91 0.25
C VAL A 6 -10.11 -2.75 0.34
N GLU A 7 -10.58 -2.05 1.38
CA GLU A 7 -11.95 -1.58 1.52
C GLU A 7 -12.08 -0.15 0.99
N ARG A 8 -13.24 0.16 0.40
CA ARG A 8 -13.60 1.50 -0.06
C ARG A 8 -14.78 2.01 0.74
N ARG A 9 -14.64 3.20 1.30
CA ARG A 9 -15.70 3.89 2.04
C ARG A 9 -16.03 5.21 1.34
N GLN A 10 -17.31 5.39 1.03
CA GLN A 10 -17.82 6.63 0.45
C GLN A 10 -18.47 7.45 1.55
N TYR A 11 -18.10 8.73 1.65
CA TYR A 11 -18.70 9.67 2.58
C TYR A 11 -19.51 10.69 1.76
N PRO A 12 -20.86 10.60 1.80
CA PRO A 12 -21.73 11.54 1.12
C PRO A 12 -21.85 12.84 1.94
N GLU A 13 -20.72 13.52 2.10
CA GLU A 13 -20.62 14.86 2.70
C GLU A 13 -20.32 15.90 1.62
N LEU A 14 -20.26 17.19 1.98
CA LEU A 14 -19.83 18.25 1.08
C LEU A 14 -18.48 18.81 1.56
N PRO A 15 -17.39 18.66 0.80
CA PRO A 15 -17.25 17.98 -0.50
C PRO A 15 -17.30 16.45 -0.37
N PRO A 16 -17.89 15.74 -1.34
CA PRO A 16 -17.95 14.28 -1.28
C PRO A 16 -16.55 13.69 -1.34
N ARG A 17 -16.24 12.74 -0.45
CA ARG A 17 -14.94 12.07 -0.38
C ARG A 17 -15.05 10.56 -0.42
N VAL A 18 -14.01 9.93 -0.95
CA VAL A 18 -13.86 8.47 -1.00
C VAL A 18 -12.54 8.13 -0.35
N GLU A 19 -12.58 7.25 0.65
CA GLU A 19 -11.40 6.75 1.34
C GLU A 19 -11.17 5.28 0.98
N TYR A 20 -9.90 4.92 0.85
CA TYR A 20 -9.45 3.55 0.70
C TYR A 20 -8.61 3.18 1.92
N ALA A 21 -8.89 2.02 2.50
CA ALA A 21 -8.13 1.51 3.63
C ALA A 21 -7.77 0.04 3.41
N LEU A 22 -6.67 -0.40 4.01
CA LEU A 22 -6.34 -1.81 4.06
C LEU A 22 -7.32 -2.53 4.99
N THR A 23 -7.84 -3.66 4.53
CA THR A 23 -8.54 -4.62 5.39
C THR A 23 -7.51 -5.34 6.27
N ASP A 24 -7.97 -6.16 7.23
CA ASP A 24 -7.06 -6.97 8.05
C ASP A 24 -6.21 -7.90 7.18
N LYS A 25 -6.83 -8.56 6.19
CA LYS A 25 -6.13 -9.36 5.17
C LYS A 25 -5.08 -8.52 4.42
N GLY A 26 -5.36 -7.25 4.13
CA GLY A 26 -4.39 -6.37 3.47
C GLY A 26 -3.26 -5.93 4.38
N ARG A 27 -3.51 -5.76 5.68
CA ARG A 27 -2.47 -5.48 6.68
C ARG A 27 -1.54 -6.68 6.86
N ASP A 28 -2.07 -7.90 6.83
CA ASP A 28 -1.29 -9.13 6.92
C ASP A 28 -0.32 -9.32 5.73
N LEU A 29 -0.53 -8.62 4.62
CA LEU A 29 0.38 -8.61 3.46
C LEU A 29 1.56 -7.64 3.62
N LEU A 30 1.49 -6.67 4.56
CA LEU A 30 2.55 -5.68 4.74
C LEU A 30 3.93 -6.29 5.00
N PRO A 31 4.08 -7.32 5.86
CA PRO A 31 5.38 -7.95 6.07
C PRO A 31 5.98 -8.52 4.78
N LEU A 32 5.15 -9.13 3.91
CA LEU A 32 5.61 -9.67 2.64
C LEU A 32 6.13 -8.55 1.71
N VAL A 33 5.41 -7.43 1.65
CA VAL A 33 5.84 -6.26 0.86
C VAL A 33 7.15 -5.69 1.39
N GLU A 34 7.34 -5.67 2.71
CA GLU A 34 8.57 -5.21 3.34
C GLU A 34 9.75 -6.13 3.03
N GLU A 35 9.55 -7.45 3.03
CA GLU A 35 10.61 -8.40 2.62
C GLU A 35 10.99 -8.22 1.15
N MET A 36 10.01 -7.98 0.27
CA MET A 36 10.28 -7.66 -1.14
C MET A 36 11.11 -6.38 -1.28
N ARG A 37 10.79 -5.35 -0.48
CA ARG A 37 11.57 -4.12 -0.41
C ARG A 37 13.00 -4.39 0.06
N CYS A 38 13.16 -5.12 1.17
CA CYS A 38 14.47 -5.42 1.75
C CYS A 38 15.35 -6.24 0.79
N PHE A 39 14.76 -7.16 0.03
CA PHE A 39 15.44 -7.85 -1.06
C PHE A 39 15.93 -6.87 -2.14
N GLY A 40 15.04 -5.97 -2.59
CA GLY A 40 15.38 -4.93 -3.56
C GLY A 40 16.50 -4.01 -3.08
N ASP A 41 16.44 -3.56 -1.82
CA ASP A 41 17.48 -2.73 -1.22
C ASP A 41 18.83 -3.45 -1.15
N ARG A 42 18.83 -4.77 -0.98
CA ARG A 42 20.07 -5.57 -0.87
C ARG A 42 20.75 -5.84 -2.20
N TRP A 43 19.98 -5.98 -3.28
CA TRP A 43 20.50 -6.54 -4.54
C TRP A 43 20.22 -5.70 -5.78
N LEU A 44 19.25 -4.77 -5.71
CA LEU A 44 18.80 -3.96 -6.84
C LEU A 44 19.09 -2.46 -6.65
N ALA A 45 19.35 -2.01 -5.42
CA ALA A 45 19.65 -0.61 -5.12
C ALA A 45 21.10 -0.24 -5.48
N ASP A 46 21.46 -0.33 -6.76
CA ASP A 46 22.67 0.28 -7.30
C ASP A 46 22.34 1.72 -7.78
N GLY A 47 22.51 2.68 -6.88
CA GLY A 47 22.79 4.08 -7.23
C GLY A 47 21.63 5.07 -7.41
N ALA A 48 20.37 4.70 -7.17
CA ALA A 48 19.30 5.69 -7.14
C ALA A 48 18.34 5.43 -5.98
N SER A 49 18.33 6.38 -5.04
CA SER A 49 17.29 6.57 -4.04
C SER A 49 15.92 6.56 -4.73
N ALA A 50 15.27 5.40 -4.75
CA ALA A 50 13.86 5.27 -5.12
C ALA A 50 13.03 5.78 -3.94
N ALA A 51 12.97 7.11 -3.82
CA ALA A 51 11.92 7.75 -3.06
C ALA A 51 10.60 7.34 -3.73
N VAL A 52 9.82 6.50 -3.05
CA VAL A 52 8.42 6.27 -3.43
C VAL A 52 7.69 7.57 -3.10
N PRO A 53 7.27 8.38 -4.09
CA PRO A 53 6.47 9.55 -3.76
C PRO A 53 5.10 9.05 -3.29
N ALA A 54 4.67 9.59 -2.14
CA ALA A 54 3.39 9.32 -1.51
C ALA A 54 2.20 9.75 -2.38
#